data_AF-A0A285SE25-F1
#
_entry.id   AF-A0A285SE25-F1
#
_cell.length_a   1.000
_cell.length_b   1.000
_cell.length_c   1.000
_cell.angle_alpha   90.00
_cell.angle_beta   90.00
_cell.angle_gamma   90.00
#
_symmetry.space_group_name_H-M   'P 1'
#
loop_
_entity.id
_entity.type
_entity.pdbx_description
1 polymer ?
#
loop_
_entity_poly.entity_id
_entity_poly.type
_entity_poly.pdbx_seq_one_letter_code
_entity_poly.pdbx_strand_id
1 'polypeptide(L)'
;MFRSFLYAGCLAAAVFSAPALAFDMSELADPFDAGRLSATELRFLQSMIAFEGSYDGMIDGKWGPASQAALEKFMANMGLPGVPMTAMVLLRAAEHQIRFENDGWHETYLDAYGFSLLTPMQITPIELRGPSFGFSAKFYPIVYTFEQSDRSQLVGTHDQLLASAKPGTPSYRLRRADRKVTAVLARNDRGLGLSGDVSETIFYLRSERSPRGWNTLLLMTGAENRGLMAMVAGSVVPGEGAPIELPETGEIVQGIRAGTAAGLFGRFDANGNLMPLPGAQAPALLDGPCRSWGEEVTVSGPVRKQIFPGPPNYENIALGDAEEVATILTLDEPFCLNATPGDPEEIAVRKITEMQLVSPIPASSEPVTVTGMPFLGHTGHHHTEVMLGNRID
;
A
#
# COMPACT_ATOMS: atom_id res chain seq x y z
N MET A 1 77.23 8.17 -22.09
CA MET A 1 76.67 7.00 -22.80
C MET A 1 76.07 6.05 -21.77
N PHE A 2 74.83 5.64 -22.03
CA PHE A 2 73.94 4.77 -21.25
C PHE A 2 74.56 3.76 -20.28
N ARG A 3 74.06 3.73 -19.03
CA ARG A 3 73.95 2.48 -18.26
C ARG A 3 72.61 2.44 -17.51
N SER A 4 71.86 1.42 -17.87
CA SER A 4 70.54 1.02 -17.41
C SER A 4 70.52 0.69 -15.91
N PHE A 5 69.48 1.13 -15.21
CA PHE A 5 69.07 0.53 -13.94
C PHE A 5 67.78 -0.25 -14.16
N LEU A 6 67.87 -1.56 -13.93
CA LEU A 6 66.75 -2.44 -13.68
C LEU A 6 66.03 -1.98 -12.41
N TYR A 7 64.71 -1.83 -12.48
CA TYR A 7 63.84 -2.06 -11.32
C TYR A 7 62.70 -2.96 -11.77
N ALA A 8 62.86 -4.25 -11.46
CA ALA A 8 61.76 -5.19 -11.34
C ALA A 8 61.00 -4.83 -10.05
N GLY A 9 59.85 -4.18 -10.19
CA GLY A 9 58.90 -3.95 -9.10
C GLY A 9 57.65 -4.75 -9.38
N CYS A 10 57.46 -5.84 -8.64
CA CYS A 10 56.24 -6.66 -8.65
C CYS A 10 54.99 -5.79 -8.47
N LEU A 11 54.10 -5.78 -9.47
CA LEU A 11 52.70 -5.41 -9.25
C LEU A 11 52.05 -6.52 -8.42
N ALA A 12 52.00 -6.35 -7.11
CA ALA A 12 51.04 -7.07 -6.28
C ALA A 12 49.67 -6.46 -6.57
N ALA A 13 48.86 -7.14 -7.39
CA ALA A 13 47.45 -6.85 -7.50
C ALA A 13 46.82 -7.12 -6.13
N ALA A 14 46.61 -6.06 -5.34
CA ALA A 14 45.79 -6.12 -4.15
C ALA A 14 44.34 -6.35 -4.60
N VAL A 15 43.95 -7.61 -4.70
CA VAL A 15 42.54 -8.01 -4.75
C VAL A 15 41.98 -7.65 -3.37
N PHE A 16 41.41 -6.46 -3.24
CA PHE A 16 40.54 -6.14 -2.12
C PHE A 16 39.26 -6.97 -2.29
N SER A 17 39.27 -8.19 -1.76
CA SER A 17 38.05 -8.91 -1.42
C SER A 17 37.39 -8.13 -0.28
N ALA A 18 36.58 -7.13 -0.62
CA ALA A 18 35.59 -6.65 0.33
C ALA A 18 34.74 -7.86 0.74
N PRO A 19 34.43 -8.06 2.04
CA PRO A 19 33.43 -9.04 2.40
C PRO A 19 32.11 -8.46 1.92
N ALA A 20 31.73 -8.80 0.69
CA ALA A 20 30.33 -8.83 0.35
C ALA A 20 29.74 -9.89 1.26
N LEU A 21 29.18 -9.49 2.39
CA LEU A 21 28.00 -10.18 2.89
C LEU A 21 26.90 -9.83 1.89
N ALA A 22 27.03 -10.40 0.69
CA ALA A 22 25.94 -10.50 -0.23
C ALA A 22 24.93 -11.36 0.51
N PHE A 23 23.78 -10.79 0.83
CA PHE A 23 22.55 -11.53 1.01
C PHE A 23 22.61 -12.74 0.07
N ASP A 24 22.71 -13.96 0.60
CA ASP A 24 22.97 -15.11 -0.26
C ASP A 24 21.74 -15.30 -1.14
N MET A 25 21.93 -15.67 -2.40
CA MET A 25 20.82 -15.94 -3.32
C MET A 25 19.87 -17.01 -2.76
N SER A 26 20.39 -17.88 -1.90
CA SER A 26 19.60 -18.84 -1.13
C SER A 26 18.64 -18.17 -0.14
N GLU A 27 19.03 -17.08 0.52
CA GLU A 27 18.22 -16.36 1.53
C GLU A 27 17.00 -15.68 0.92
N LEU A 28 17.08 -15.27 -0.35
CA LEU A 28 15.91 -14.75 -1.08
C LEU A 28 14.80 -15.80 -1.22
N ALA A 29 15.18 -17.08 -1.29
CA ALA A 29 14.28 -18.21 -1.39
C ALA A 29 13.88 -18.81 -0.02
N ASP A 30 14.37 -18.24 1.10
CA ASP A 30 13.99 -18.67 2.44
C ASP A 30 12.69 -17.98 2.92
N PRO A 31 12.00 -18.57 3.91
CA PRO A 31 10.96 -17.88 4.66
C PRO A 31 11.45 -16.54 5.22
N PHE A 32 10.60 -15.53 5.14
CA PHE A 32 10.88 -14.21 5.70
C PHE A 32 11.06 -14.27 7.22
N ASP A 33 12.17 -13.72 7.71
CA ASP A 33 12.50 -13.63 9.13
C ASP A 33 12.62 -12.17 9.58
N ALA A 34 11.57 -11.67 10.22
CA ALA A 34 11.55 -10.33 10.80
C ALA A 34 12.57 -10.13 11.93
N GLY A 35 13.08 -11.21 12.54
CA GLY A 35 14.07 -11.14 13.62
C GLY A 35 15.42 -10.61 13.20
N ARG A 36 15.70 -10.57 11.89
CA ARG A 36 16.92 -9.98 11.31
C ARG A 36 16.84 -8.46 11.16
N LEU A 37 15.64 -7.89 11.18
CA LEU A 37 15.40 -6.50 10.84
C LEU A 37 15.58 -5.57 12.04
N SER A 38 16.09 -4.37 11.77
CA SER A 38 16.11 -3.29 12.75
C SER A 38 14.69 -2.76 13.05
N ALA A 39 14.52 -2.06 14.17
CA ALA A 39 13.25 -1.44 14.51
C ALA A 39 12.76 -0.45 13.43
N THR A 40 13.67 0.29 12.78
CA THR A 40 13.34 1.22 11.70
C THR A 40 12.83 0.47 10.46
N GLU A 41 13.49 -0.61 10.05
CA GLU A 41 13.04 -1.47 8.95
C GLU A 41 11.69 -2.12 9.23
N LEU A 42 11.46 -2.53 10.48
CA LEU A 42 10.18 -3.07 10.90
C LEU A 42 9.07 -2.02 10.85
N ARG A 43 9.36 -0.75 11.18
CA ARG A 43 8.39 0.34 11.01
C ARG A 43 8.08 0.60 9.55
N PHE A 44 9.09 0.57 8.69
CA PHE A 44 8.89 0.70 7.26
C PHE A 44 7.98 -0.42 6.72
N LEU A 45 8.23 -1.68 7.08
CA LEU A 45 7.35 -2.80 6.70
C LEU A 45 5.95 -2.70 7.30
N GLN A 46 5.81 -2.32 8.57
CA GLN A 46 4.50 -2.08 9.17
C GLN A 46 3.73 -0.98 8.41
N SER A 47 4.42 0.07 7.95
CA SER A 47 3.81 1.13 7.14
C SER A 47 3.32 0.61 5.78
N MET A 48 4.10 -0.24 5.12
CA MET A 48 3.69 -0.91 3.88
C MET A 48 2.43 -1.75 4.10
N ILE A 49 2.44 -2.65 5.09
CA ILE A 49 1.30 -3.56 5.32
C ILE A 49 0.04 -2.77 5.75
N ALA A 50 0.22 -1.66 6.47
CA ALA A 50 -0.86 -0.76 6.83
C ALA A 50 -1.44 -0.07 5.60
N PHE A 51 -0.58 0.49 4.74
CA PHE A 51 -0.98 1.14 3.49
C PHE A 51 -1.78 0.20 2.59
N GLU A 52 -1.37 -1.07 2.51
CA GLU A 52 -2.06 -2.14 1.77
C GLU A 52 -3.32 -2.67 2.50
N GLY A 53 -3.76 -2.01 3.57
CA GLY A 53 -5.04 -2.28 4.24
C GLY A 53 -5.07 -3.55 5.08
N SER A 54 -3.92 -4.17 5.35
CA SER A 54 -3.82 -5.45 6.05
C SER A 54 -3.36 -5.34 7.50
N TYR A 55 -2.92 -4.14 7.94
CA TYR A 55 -2.48 -3.87 9.30
C TYR A 55 -3.11 -2.60 9.89
N ASP A 56 -3.83 -2.76 11.00
CA ASP A 56 -4.47 -1.65 11.75
C ASP A 56 -3.75 -1.34 13.08
N GLY A 57 -2.50 -1.81 13.23
CA GLY A 57 -1.71 -1.70 14.45
C GLY A 57 -0.83 -0.45 14.51
N MET A 58 0.00 -0.38 15.56
CA MET A 58 0.99 0.69 15.73
C MET A 58 2.19 0.46 14.80
N ILE A 59 2.69 1.53 14.17
CA ILE A 59 3.95 1.51 13.41
C ILE A 59 5.08 1.84 14.38
N ASP A 60 5.41 0.89 15.25
CA ASP A 60 6.32 1.06 16.39
C ASP A 60 7.62 0.25 16.30
N GLY A 61 7.79 -0.54 15.24
CA GLY A 61 9.00 -1.32 14.99
C GLY A 61 9.08 -2.57 15.85
N LYS A 62 7.99 -2.96 16.52
CA LYS A 62 7.89 -4.20 17.26
C LYS A 62 7.17 -5.24 16.43
N TRP A 63 7.90 -6.27 16.03
CA TRP A 63 7.31 -7.39 15.32
C TRP A 63 6.78 -8.43 16.29
N GLY A 64 5.48 -8.68 16.24
CA GLY A 64 4.82 -9.71 17.03
C GLY A 64 3.80 -10.49 16.21
N PRO A 65 3.01 -11.37 16.85
CA PRO A 65 2.03 -12.20 16.15
C PRO A 65 1.05 -11.40 15.29
N ALA A 66 0.66 -10.19 15.71
CA ALA A 66 -0.23 -9.33 14.95
C ALA A 66 0.41 -8.80 13.65
N SER A 67 1.68 -8.39 13.69
CA SER A 67 2.40 -7.94 12.49
C SER A 67 2.66 -9.11 11.53
N GLN A 68 3.02 -10.27 12.08
CA GLN A 68 3.21 -11.49 11.28
C GLN A 68 1.91 -11.92 10.59
N ALA A 69 0.80 -11.98 11.31
CA ALA A 69 -0.50 -12.33 10.74
C ALA A 69 -0.98 -11.31 9.69
N ALA A 70 -0.66 -10.03 9.88
CA ALA A 70 -0.97 -8.99 8.90
C ALA A 70 -0.14 -9.14 7.61
N LEU A 71 1.14 -9.50 7.72
CA LEU A 71 1.98 -9.82 6.57
C LEU A 71 1.43 -11.05 5.82
N GLU A 72 1.11 -12.13 6.53
CA GLU A 72 0.52 -13.33 5.93
C GLU A 72 -0.82 -13.05 5.24
N LYS A 73 -1.68 -12.24 5.87
CA LYS A 73 -2.94 -11.78 5.27
C LYS A 73 -2.70 -10.96 4.01
N PHE A 74 -1.75 -10.03 4.05
CA PHE A 74 -1.37 -9.23 2.89
C PHE A 74 -0.91 -10.13 1.73
N MET A 75 -0.04 -11.09 1.99
CA MET A 75 0.41 -12.07 0.99
C MET A 75 -0.75 -12.90 0.44
N ALA A 76 -1.64 -13.39 1.30
CA ALA A 76 -2.81 -14.15 0.91
C ALA A 76 -3.77 -13.35 0.01
N ASN A 77 -4.00 -12.06 0.32
CA ASN A 77 -4.84 -11.16 -0.50
C ASN A 77 -4.28 -10.97 -1.92
N MET A 78 -2.97 -11.13 -2.11
CA MET A 78 -2.31 -11.10 -3.42
C MET A 78 -2.27 -12.47 -4.12
N GLY A 79 -3.04 -13.46 -3.63
CA GLY A 79 -3.04 -14.81 -4.19
C GLY A 79 -1.81 -15.65 -3.82
N LEU A 80 -1.08 -15.25 -2.77
CA LEU A 80 0.16 -15.90 -2.34
C LEU A 80 0.02 -16.41 -0.89
N PRO A 81 -0.89 -17.36 -0.64
CA PRO A 81 -1.12 -17.88 0.70
C PRO A 81 0.05 -18.72 1.19
N GLY A 82 0.24 -18.76 2.51
CA GLY A 82 1.28 -19.56 3.16
C GLY A 82 2.35 -18.70 3.82
N VAL A 83 3.51 -19.30 4.05
CA VAL A 83 4.63 -18.62 4.72
C VAL A 83 5.23 -17.58 3.74
N PRO A 84 5.27 -16.29 4.11
CA PRO A 84 5.85 -15.26 3.26
C PRO A 84 7.33 -15.55 2.95
N MET A 85 7.69 -15.54 1.68
CA MET A 85 9.08 -15.75 1.25
C MET A 85 9.83 -14.41 1.22
N THR A 86 11.10 -14.42 1.60
CA THR A 86 11.96 -13.22 1.70
C THR A 86 11.94 -12.38 0.43
N ALA A 87 12.16 -12.98 -0.74
CA ALA A 87 12.14 -12.25 -2.02
C ALA A 87 10.83 -11.48 -2.25
N MET A 88 9.70 -12.04 -1.83
CA MET A 88 8.40 -11.45 -2.08
C MET A 88 8.16 -10.25 -1.15
N VAL A 89 8.56 -10.36 0.11
CA VAL A 89 8.49 -9.24 1.06
C VAL A 89 9.40 -8.11 0.61
N LEU A 90 10.62 -8.41 0.16
CA LEU A 90 11.57 -7.42 -0.33
C LEU A 90 11.09 -6.71 -1.61
N LEU A 91 10.46 -7.45 -2.53
CA LEU A 91 9.85 -6.83 -3.71
C LEU A 91 8.78 -5.80 -3.31
N ARG A 92 7.91 -6.15 -2.36
CA ARG A 92 6.86 -5.23 -1.89
C ARG A 92 7.45 -4.05 -1.11
N ALA A 93 8.49 -4.28 -0.32
CA ALA A 93 9.21 -3.21 0.35
C ALA A 93 9.83 -2.22 -0.66
N ALA A 94 10.36 -2.72 -1.77
CA ALA A 94 10.93 -1.88 -2.83
C ALA A 94 9.86 -1.06 -3.58
N GLU A 95 8.71 -1.66 -3.90
CA GLU A 95 7.57 -0.96 -4.51
C GLU A 95 7.01 0.12 -3.57
N HIS A 96 6.89 -0.21 -2.28
CA HIS A 96 6.48 0.75 -1.26
C HIS A 96 7.47 1.90 -1.15
N GLN A 97 8.78 1.64 -1.19
CA GLN A 97 9.80 2.70 -1.13
C GLN A 97 9.62 3.72 -2.27
N ILE A 98 9.43 3.25 -3.51
CA ILE A 98 9.21 4.14 -4.66
C ILE A 98 7.99 5.02 -4.43
N ARG A 99 6.88 4.43 -3.99
CA ARG A 99 5.64 5.19 -3.70
C ARG A 99 5.89 6.19 -2.57
N PHE A 100 6.50 5.73 -1.49
CA PHE A 100 6.78 6.51 -0.30
C PHE A 100 7.63 7.76 -0.61
N GLU A 101 8.67 7.60 -1.42
CA GLU A 101 9.54 8.69 -1.89
C GLU A 101 8.83 9.63 -2.87
N ASN A 102 8.16 9.08 -3.90
CA ASN A 102 7.49 9.87 -4.94
C ASN A 102 6.42 10.81 -4.36
N ASP A 103 5.73 10.34 -3.32
CA ASP A 103 4.70 11.09 -2.63
C ASP A 103 5.25 12.01 -1.53
N GLY A 104 6.54 11.89 -1.22
CA GLY A 104 7.24 12.65 -0.20
C GLY A 104 6.71 12.35 1.20
N TRP A 105 6.42 11.09 1.52
CA TRP A 105 6.06 10.72 2.88
C TRP A 105 7.27 10.86 3.80
N HIS A 106 7.07 11.51 4.94
CA HIS A 106 8.10 11.66 5.97
C HIS A 106 7.44 11.79 7.34
N GLU A 107 8.21 11.49 8.37
CA GLU A 107 7.82 11.73 9.75
C GLU A 107 7.94 13.24 10.05
N THR A 108 6.88 13.82 10.59
CA THR A 108 6.84 15.23 10.99
C THR A 108 6.51 15.34 12.46
N TYR A 109 7.43 15.95 13.22
CA TYR A 109 7.16 16.37 14.58
C TYR A 109 6.42 17.71 14.61
N LEU A 110 5.24 17.72 15.21
CA LEU A 110 4.43 18.92 15.37
C LEU A 110 4.66 19.53 16.75
N ASP A 111 5.64 20.43 16.88
CA ASP A 111 6.04 21.03 18.17
C ASP A 111 4.86 21.64 18.95
N ALA A 112 3.96 22.35 18.25
CA ALA A 112 2.77 22.94 18.87
C ALA A 112 1.80 21.90 19.48
N TYR A 113 1.87 20.66 19.03
CA TYR A 113 0.97 19.57 19.43
C TYR A 113 1.67 18.42 20.17
N GLY A 114 3.00 18.37 20.18
CA GLY A 114 3.80 17.44 20.97
C GLY A 114 3.70 15.98 20.54
N PHE A 115 3.45 15.72 19.25
CA PHE A 115 3.48 14.38 18.66
C PHE A 115 4.00 14.42 17.23
N SER A 116 4.57 13.29 16.83
CA SER A 116 4.96 13.00 15.46
C SER A 116 3.94 12.13 14.75
N LEU A 117 3.87 12.27 13.42
CA LEU A 117 3.07 11.44 12.53
C LEU A 117 3.64 11.46 11.11
N LEU A 118 3.22 10.51 10.27
CA LEU A 118 3.47 10.55 8.84
C LEU A 118 2.66 11.65 8.17
N THR A 119 3.34 12.43 7.34
CA THR A 119 2.75 13.46 6.49
C THR A 119 3.39 13.42 5.09
N PRO A 120 2.63 13.70 4.02
CA PRO A 120 3.20 13.88 2.70
C PRO A 120 3.80 15.29 2.55
N MET A 121 4.77 15.48 1.65
CA MET A 121 5.38 16.80 1.39
C MET A 121 4.45 17.77 0.67
N GLN A 122 3.60 17.27 -0.22
CA GLN A 122 2.70 18.12 -1.02
C GLN A 122 1.35 18.27 -0.31
N ILE A 123 1.24 19.31 0.51
CA ILE A 123 0.04 19.63 1.28
C ILE A 123 -0.66 20.88 0.74
N THR A 124 -1.99 20.92 0.88
CA THR A 124 -2.82 22.09 0.62
C THR A 124 -3.49 22.51 1.93
N PRO A 125 -3.22 23.72 2.46
CA PRO A 125 -3.91 24.21 3.65
C PRO A 125 -5.42 24.24 3.44
N ILE A 126 -6.17 23.89 4.48
CA ILE A 126 -7.64 23.97 4.50
C ILE A 126 -8.04 25.10 5.43
N GLU A 127 -8.92 25.98 4.95
CA GLU A 127 -9.50 27.01 5.79
C GLU A 127 -10.48 26.39 6.79
N LEU A 128 -10.12 26.44 8.07
CA LEU A 128 -10.96 25.99 9.17
C LEU A 128 -11.52 27.18 9.95
N ARG A 129 -12.69 27.00 10.56
CA ARG A 129 -13.24 28.00 11.48
C ARG A 129 -12.56 27.89 12.84
N GLY A 130 -12.07 29.00 13.37
CA GLY A 130 -11.48 29.06 14.72
C GLY A 130 -9.96 28.86 14.73
N PRO A 131 -9.37 28.43 15.86
CA PRO A 131 -7.92 28.31 16.01
C PRO A 131 -7.34 26.99 15.44
N SER A 132 -8.17 26.18 14.77
CA SER A 132 -7.75 24.89 14.22
C SER A 132 -6.90 25.07 12.96
N PHE A 133 -5.90 24.21 12.81
CA PHE A 133 -5.08 24.13 11.61
C PHE A 133 -5.40 22.84 10.88
N GLY A 134 -5.48 22.88 9.55
CA GLY A 134 -5.69 21.67 8.77
C GLY A 134 -5.11 21.77 7.37
N PHE A 135 -4.85 20.61 6.79
CA PHE A 135 -4.39 20.49 5.42
C PHE A 135 -4.87 19.17 4.81
N SER A 136 -5.00 19.14 3.49
CA SER A 136 -5.16 17.90 2.73
C SER A 136 -3.85 17.54 2.04
N ALA A 137 -3.65 16.24 1.83
CA ALA A 137 -2.62 15.77 0.94
C ALA A 137 -3.05 16.01 -0.52
N LYS A 138 -2.14 16.45 -1.38
CA LYS A 138 -2.47 16.79 -2.77
C LYS A 138 -2.85 15.56 -3.62
N PHE A 139 -2.16 14.44 -3.39
CA PHE A 139 -2.36 13.19 -4.14
C PHE A 139 -3.18 12.14 -3.38
N TYR A 140 -3.53 12.43 -2.13
CA TYR A 140 -4.23 11.50 -1.27
C TYR A 140 -5.46 12.17 -0.67
N PRO A 141 -6.63 11.50 -0.68
CA PRO A 141 -7.88 12.05 -0.15
C PRO A 141 -7.93 11.96 1.38
N ILE A 142 -6.87 12.38 2.07
CA ILE A 142 -6.79 12.43 3.53
C ILE A 142 -6.64 13.88 4.01
N VAL A 143 -7.45 14.22 5.00
CA VAL A 143 -7.48 15.52 5.66
C VAL A 143 -6.94 15.37 7.08
N TYR A 144 -6.03 16.27 7.44
CA TYR A 144 -5.48 16.43 8.76
C TYR A 144 -6.09 17.68 9.38
N THR A 145 -6.55 17.58 10.62
CA THR A 145 -6.99 18.74 11.40
C THR A 145 -6.45 18.63 12.82
N PHE A 146 -5.98 19.76 13.34
CA PHE A 146 -5.35 19.87 14.64
C PHE A 146 -6.04 20.93 15.48
N GLU A 147 -6.29 20.60 16.74
CA GLU A 147 -7.00 21.47 17.68
C GLU A 147 -6.41 21.32 19.09
N GLN A 148 -6.33 22.44 19.83
CA GLN A 148 -6.05 22.46 21.26
C GLN A 148 -7.34 22.72 22.02
N SER A 149 -7.62 21.93 23.06
CA SER A 149 -8.89 22.00 23.79
C SER A 149 -8.74 21.76 25.29
N ASP A 150 -9.71 22.25 26.06
CA ASP A 150 -9.85 21.88 27.46
C ASP A 150 -10.53 20.50 27.63
N ARG A 151 -10.63 20.02 28.88
CA ARG A 151 -11.21 18.70 29.17
C ARG A 151 -12.69 18.59 28.78
N SER A 152 -13.46 19.66 28.92
CA SER A 152 -14.90 19.66 28.62
C SER A 152 -15.12 19.60 27.11
N GLN A 153 -14.43 20.47 26.37
CA GLN A 153 -14.43 20.50 24.91
C GLN A 153 -14.01 19.15 24.34
N LEU A 154 -12.90 18.58 24.81
CA LEU A 154 -12.42 17.25 24.44
C LEU A 154 -13.50 16.17 24.53
N VAL A 155 -14.17 16.07 25.69
CA VAL A 155 -15.18 15.03 25.92
C VAL A 155 -16.35 15.24 24.95
N GLY A 156 -16.81 16.48 24.80
CA GLY A 156 -17.84 16.84 23.83
C GLY A 156 -17.49 16.39 22.40
N THR A 157 -16.28 16.71 21.92
CA THR A 157 -15.86 16.36 20.55
C THR A 157 -15.81 14.84 20.33
N HIS A 158 -15.25 14.08 21.28
CA HIS A 158 -15.19 12.62 21.16
C HIS A 158 -16.58 11.96 21.20
N ASP A 159 -17.49 12.46 22.03
CA ASP A 159 -18.86 11.92 22.16
C ASP A 159 -19.71 12.30 20.95
N GLN A 160 -19.56 13.53 20.43
CA GLN A 160 -20.21 13.97 19.19
C GLN A 160 -19.78 13.13 17.98
N LEU A 161 -18.48 12.85 17.84
CA LEU A 161 -17.99 12.02 16.75
C LEU A 161 -18.50 10.57 16.86
N LEU A 162 -18.54 10.05 18.09
CA LEU A 162 -19.08 8.71 18.30
C LEU A 162 -20.58 8.65 17.96
N ALA A 163 -21.34 9.69 18.31
CA ALA A 163 -22.77 9.77 18.02
C ALA A 163 -23.07 9.87 16.51
N SER A 164 -22.12 10.30 15.69
CA SER A 164 -22.26 10.31 14.22
C SER A 164 -21.90 8.99 13.55
N ALA A 165 -21.51 7.95 14.29
CA ALA A 165 -21.19 6.64 13.72
C ALA A 165 -22.37 6.09 12.90
N LYS A 166 -22.09 5.55 11.72
CA LYS A 166 -23.07 4.86 10.88
C LYS A 166 -23.68 3.70 11.69
N PRO A 167 -25.02 3.61 11.80
CA PRO A 167 -25.65 2.51 12.51
C PRO A 167 -25.22 1.15 11.95
N GLY A 168 -24.92 0.19 12.84
CA GLY A 168 -24.52 -1.17 12.46
C GLY A 168 -23.05 -1.34 12.10
N THR A 169 -22.23 -0.28 12.11
CA THR A 169 -20.79 -0.39 11.84
C THR A 169 -19.97 -0.40 13.14
N PRO A 170 -18.82 -1.09 13.15
CA PRO A 170 -17.95 -1.09 14.31
C PRO A 170 -17.38 0.32 14.58
N SER A 171 -17.27 0.66 15.86
CA SER A 171 -16.57 1.86 16.33
C SER A 171 -15.43 1.47 17.25
N TYR A 172 -14.32 2.22 17.17
CA TYR A 172 -13.18 2.05 18.04
C TYR A 172 -13.16 3.11 19.14
N ARG A 173 -12.87 2.68 20.38
CA ARG A 173 -12.77 3.57 21.53
C ARG A 173 -11.60 3.21 22.43
N LEU A 174 -10.70 4.17 22.64
CA LEU A 174 -9.69 4.14 23.69
C LEU A 174 -9.91 5.31 24.67
N ARG A 175 -9.93 5.04 25.97
CA ARG A 175 -10.08 6.06 27.02
C ARG A 175 -9.06 5.80 28.12
N ARG A 176 -7.88 6.41 27.99
CA ARG A 176 -6.83 6.47 29.01
C ARG A 176 -6.78 7.86 29.64
N ALA A 177 -6.01 8.01 30.72
CA ALA A 177 -5.90 9.28 31.45
C ALA A 177 -5.11 10.35 30.67
N ASP A 178 -4.21 9.90 29.81
CA ASP A 178 -3.28 10.68 28.98
C ASP A 178 -3.62 10.63 27.48
N ARG A 179 -4.43 9.65 27.05
CA ARG A 179 -4.80 9.46 25.65
C ARG A 179 -6.27 9.09 25.47
N LYS A 180 -6.91 9.67 24.46
CA LYS A 180 -8.24 9.27 23.99
C LYS A 180 -8.23 9.06 22.49
N VAL A 181 -8.90 8.00 22.03
CA VAL A 181 -9.08 7.73 20.60
C VAL A 181 -10.53 7.35 20.32
N THR A 182 -11.14 7.97 19.33
CA THR A 182 -12.43 7.55 18.74
C THR A 182 -12.18 7.33 17.25
N ALA A 183 -12.55 6.18 16.71
CA ALA A 183 -12.62 6.01 15.26
C ALA A 183 -13.98 5.43 14.86
N VAL A 184 -14.57 5.99 13.81
CA VAL A 184 -15.91 5.63 13.33
C VAL A 184 -15.96 5.69 11.81
N LEU A 185 -16.81 4.84 11.22
CA LEU A 185 -17.30 5.03 9.87
C LEU A 185 -18.58 5.88 9.94
N ALA A 186 -18.64 7.00 9.22
CA ALA A 186 -19.78 7.92 9.23
C ALA A 186 -19.98 8.55 7.85
N ARG A 187 -21.17 9.10 7.58
CA ARG A 187 -21.41 9.92 6.38
C ARG A 187 -20.75 11.29 6.55
N ASN A 188 -20.12 11.81 5.51
CA ASN A 188 -19.56 13.17 5.53
C ASN A 188 -20.62 14.21 5.14
N ASP A 189 -21.50 14.55 6.06
CA ASP A 189 -22.50 15.60 5.91
C ASP A 189 -21.96 17.01 6.22
N ARG A 190 -20.70 17.12 6.67
CA ARG A 190 -20.14 18.36 7.26
C ARG A 190 -19.33 19.25 6.31
N GLY A 191 -19.12 18.84 5.07
CA GLY A 191 -18.44 19.68 4.07
C GLY A 191 -16.99 20.07 4.41
N LEU A 192 -16.28 19.26 5.20
CA LEU A 192 -14.90 19.52 5.66
C LEU A 192 -13.82 19.23 4.59
N GLY A 193 -14.04 19.71 3.35
CA GLY A 193 -12.97 19.78 2.34
C GLY A 193 -12.57 18.46 1.67
N LEU A 194 -13.28 17.35 1.89
CA LEU A 194 -13.18 16.19 1.01
C LEU A 194 -13.95 16.52 -0.28
N SER A 195 -13.22 16.78 -1.38
CA SER A 195 -13.81 16.91 -2.71
C SER A 195 -14.22 15.54 -3.21
N GLY A 196 -15.52 15.31 -3.44
CA GLY A 196 -16.05 14.06 -3.98
C GLY A 196 -17.30 13.60 -3.24
N ASP A 197 -18.14 12.85 -3.93
CA ASP A 197 -19.37 12.23 -3.41
C ASP A 197 -19.00 11.01 -2.54
N VAL A 198 -18.27 11.26 -1.45
CA VAL A 198 -17.78 10.20 -0.56
C VAL A 198 -18.94 9.77 0.33
N SER A 199 -19.62 8.70 -0.07
CA SER A 199 -20.79 8.17 0.64
C SER A 199 -20.47 7.77 2.09
N GLU A 200 -19.23 7.33 2.36
CA GLU A 200 -18.77 6.87 3.68
C GLU A 200 -17.32 7.30 3.97
N THR A 201 -17.10 7.89 5.15
CA THR A 201 -15.83 8.47 5.58
C THR A 201 -15.39 7.84 6.89
N ILE A 202 -14.11 7.48 6.95
CA ILE A 202 -13.45 7.07 8.20
C ILE A 202 -12.98 8.33 8.91
N PHE A 203 -13.46 8.52 10.13
CA PHE A 203 -12.99 9.56 11.03
C PHE A 203 -12.15 8.90 12.11
N TYR A 204 -10.93 9.40 12.31
CA TYR A 204 -10.06 9.00 13.40
C TYR A 204 -9.70 10.24 14.21
N LEU A 205 -10.13 10.27 15.47
CA LEU A 205 -9.88 11.35 16.40
C LEU A 205 -9.01 10.84 17.54
N ARG A 206 -7.80 11.39 17.67
CA ARG A 206 -6.86 11.08 18.74
C ARG A 206 -6.48 12.34 19.48
N SER A 207 -6.62 12.30 20.81
CA SER A 207 -6.21 13.38 21.68
C SER A 207 -5.19 12.89 22.69
N GLU A 208 -4.09 13.64 22.79
CA GLU A 208 -3.02 13.44 23.76
C GLU A 208 -3.05 14.56 24.79
N ARG A 209 -2.77 14.22 26.04
CA ARG A 209 -2.72 15.19 27.12
C ARG A 209 -1.46 16.05 27.00
N SER A 210 -1.62 17.36 27.16
CA SER A 210 -0.52 18.33 27.18
C SER A 210 -0.55 19.18 28.46
N PRO A 211 0.51 19.94 28.79
CA PRO A 211 0.50 20.86 29.92
C PRO A 211 -0.58 21.96 29.83
N ARG A 212 -1.02 22.30 28.61
CA ARG A 212 -2.02 23.36 28.36
C ARG A 212 -3.44 22.83 28.16
N GLY A 213 -3.65 21.52 28.23
CA GLY A 213 -4.95 20.89 27.98
C GLY A 213 -4.79 19.60 27.20
N TRP A 214 -5.42 19.53 26.04
CA TRP A 214 -5.39 18.40 25.13
C TRP A 214 -5.07 18.84 23.72
N ASN A 215 -4.17 18.10 23.07
CA ASN A 215 -3.83 18.28 21.67
C ASN A 215 -4.51 17.19 20.88
N THR A 216 -5.34 17.56 19.91
CA THR A 216 -6.23 16.67 19.19
C THR A 216 -5.88 16.66 17.71
N LEU A 217 -5.66 15.46 17.18
CA LEU A 217 -5.58 15.16 15.76
C LEU A 217 -6.90 14.54 15.31
N LEU A 218 -7.49 15.10 14.27
CA LEU A 218 -8.56 14.51 13.49
C LEU A 218 -8.00 14.15 12.10
N LEU A 219 -8.11 12.89 11.73
CA LEU A 219 -7.88 12.38 10.38
C LEU A 219 -9.22 12.02 9.76
N MET A 220 -9.37 12.33 8.48
CA MET A 220 -10.57 12.01 7.70
C MET A 220 -10.17 11.55 6.31
N THR A 221 -10.74 10.44 5.85
CA THR A 221 -10.58 9.95 4.47
C THR A 221 -11.74 9.06 4.08
N GLY A 222 -11.97 8.85 2.78
CA GLY A 222 -13.00 7.93 2.30
C GLY A 222 -12.75 6.48 2.77
N ALA A 223 -13.81 5.70 2.94
CA ALA A 223 -13.72 4.33 3.44
C ALA A 223 -12.84 3.42 2.58
N GLU A 224 -12.79 3.69 1.28
CA GLU A 224 -11.91 3.03 0.31
C GLU A 224 -10.42 3.22 0.61
N ASN A 225 -10.05 4.28 1.34
CA ASN A 225 -8.68 4.61 1.73
C ASN A 225 -8.32 4.12 3.14
N ARG A 226 -8.97 3.03 3.61
CA ARG A 226 -8.72 2.45 4.94
C ARG A 226 -7.23 2.17 5.22
N GLY A 227 -6.46 1.75 4.22
CA GLY A 227 -5.04 1.45 4.40
C GLY A 227 -4.20 2.71 4.61
N LEU A 228 -4.48 3.78 3.85
CA LEU A 228 -3.90 5.10 4.08
C LEU A 228 -4.23 5.62 5.50
N MET A 229 -5.49 5.49 5.93
CA MET A 229 -5.88 5.83 7.29
C MET A 229 -5.09 5.03 8.33
N ALA A 230 -4.98 3.72 8.16
CA ALA A 230 -4.25 2.85 9.08
C ALA A 230 -2.76 3.21 9.15
N MET A 231 -2.13 3.49 8.01
CA MET A 231 -0.73 3.92 7.95
C MET A 231 -0.51 5.20 8.74
N VAL A 232 -1.32 6.24 8.47
CA VAL A 232 -1.14 7.54 9.13
C VAL A 232 -1.51 7.45 10.62
N ALA A 233 -2.65 6.86 10.96
CA ALA A 233 -3.08 6.72 12.36
C ALA A 233 -2.10 5.86 13.20
N GLY A 234 -1.57 4.79 12.61
CA GLY A 234 -0.60 3.88 13.23
C GLY A 234 0.77 4.52 13.45
N SER A 235 1.11 5.56 12.66
CA SER A 235 2.38 6.29 12.79
C SER A 235 2.43 7.27 13.97
N VAL A 236 1.28 7.65 14.53
CA VAL A 236 1.20 8.75 15.50
C VAL A 236 1.85 8.34 16.83
N VAL A 237 2.88 9.08 17.26
CA VAL A 237 3.62 8.85 18.51
C VAL A 237 3.81 10.15 19.29
N PRO A 238 3.73 10.14 20.64
CA PRO A 238 4.05 11.33 21.44
C PRO A 238 5.52 11.72 21.33
N GLY A 239 5.80 13.02 21.34
CA GLY A 239 7.16 13.56 21.20
C GLY A 239 7.72 13.36 19.79
N GLU A 240 9.04 13.51 19.67
CA GLU A 240 9.79 13.18 18.47
C GLU A 240 9.80 11.66 18.29
N GLY A 241 9.23 11.18 17.19
CA GLY A 241 9.31 9.80 16.78
C GLY A 241 10.64 9.53 16.07
N ALA A 242 11.01 8.25 16.01
CA ALA A 242 12.01 7.84 15.03
C ALA A 242 11.43 8.01 13.61
N PRO A 243 12.27 8.09 12.57
CA PRO A 243 11.78 8.14 11.21
C PRO A 243 11.07 6.83 10.84
N ILE A 244 10.11 6.93 9.91
CA ILE A 244 9.52 5.80 9.20
C ILE A 244 9.99 5.94 7.77
N GLU A 245 11.10 5.28 7.48
CA GLU A 245 11.80 5.33 6.20
C GLU A 245 12.59 4.04 6.05
N LEU A 246 13.00 3.75 4.82
CA LEU A 246 13.97 2.71 4.58
C LEU A 246 15.39 3.27 4.83
N PRO A 247 16.16 2.74 5.80
CA PRO A 247 17.50 3.25 6.09
C PRO A 247 18.47 2.97 4.93
N GLU A 248 19.51 3.79 4.76
CA GLU A 248 20.53 3.62 3.69
C GLU A 248 21.25 2.25 3.73
N THR A 249 21.27 1.62 4.90
CA THR A 249 21.85 0.31 5.16
C THR A 249 20.91 -0.51 6.04
N GLY A 250 20.89 -1.81 5.84
CA GLY A 250 20.01 -2.73 6.56
C GLY A 250 19.79 -4.00 5.76
N GLU A 251 19.10 -4.97 6.35
CA GLU A 251 18.75 -6.23 5.72
C GLU A 251 17.80 -6.02 4.53
N ILE A 252 16.80 -5.13 4.64
CA ILE A 252 15.87 -4.86 3.54
C ILE A 252 16.62 -4.26 2.35
N VAL A 253 17.44 -3.21 2.55
CA VAL A 253 18.19 -2.60 1.45
C VAL A 253 19.19 -3.58 0.83
N GLN A 254 19.89 -4.36 1.66
CA GLN A 254 20.81 -5.38 1.15
C GLN A 254 20.07 -6.45 0.34
N GLY A 255 18.93 -6.92 0.83
CA GLY A 255 18.07 -7.88 0.15
C GLY A 255 17.52 -7.34 -1.17
N ILE A 256 17.06 -6.08 -1.22
CA ILE A 256 16.61 -5.47 -2.47
C ILE A 256 17.79 -5.34 -3.44
N ARG A 257 18.97 -4.89 -2.99
CA ARG A 257 20.17 -4.84 -3.85
C ARG A 257 20.55 -6.21 -4.40
N ALA A 258 20.48 -7.25 -3.59
CA ALA A 258 20.78 -8.62 -4.01
C ALA A 258 19.77 -9.14 -5.03
N GLY A 259 18.46 -8.94 -4.78
CA GLY A 259 17.44 -9.32 -5.74
C GLY A 259 17.51 -8.50 -7.04
N THR A 260 17.86 -7.22 -6.99
CA THR A 260 18.19 -6.41 -8.18
C THR A 260 19.37 -6.99 -8.95
N ALA A 261 20.47 -7.31 -8.26
CA ALA A 261 21.66 -7.89 -8.89
C ALA A 261 21.37 -9.25 -9.54
N ALA A 262 20.45 -10.00 -8.96
CA ALA A 262 19.94 -11.27 -9.48
C ALA A 262 18.94 -11.13 -10.64
N GLY A 263 18.52 -9.91 -10.99
CA GLY A 263 17.45 -9.66 -11.96
C GLY A 263 16.05 -10.01 -11.46
N LEU A 264 15.88 -10.15 -10.15
CA LEU A 264 14.58 -10.40 -9.51
C LEU A 264 13.79 -9.10 -9.28
N PHE A 265 14.48 -7.98 -9.03
CA PHE A 265 13.90 -6.65 -8.74
C PHE A 265 14.43 -5.58 -9.71
N GLY A 266 13.80 -4.39 -9.76
CA GLY A 266 14.24 -3.21 -10.56
C GLY A 266 15.67 -2.72 -10.27
N ARG A 267 16.28 -1.86 -11.12
CA ARG A 267 17.68 -1.36 -10.94
C ARG A 267 17.69 -0.21 -9.94
N PHE A 268 18.83 0.17 -9.37
CA PHE A 268 18.96 1.40 -8.58
C PHE A 268 19.76 2.46 -9.38
N ASP A 269 19.42 3.74 -9.19
CA ASP A 269 20.18 4.87 -9.75
C ASP A 269 21.41 5.24 -8.91
N ALA A 270 22.18 6.22 -9.40
CA ALA A 270 23.38 6.71 -8.73
C ALA A 270 23.12 7.40 -7.38
N ASN A 271 21.86 7.73 -7.08
CA ASN A 271 21.44 8.35 -5.82
C ASN A 271 20.81 7.33 -4.85
N GLY A 272 20.74 6.04 -5.24
CA GLY A 272 20.16 4.99 -4.41
C GLY A 272 18.65 4.79 -4.59
N ASN A 273 18.00 5.49 -5.52
CA ASN A 273 16.57 5.33 -5.80
C ASN A 273 16.34 4.13 -6.71
N LEU A 274 15.27 3.36 -6.51
CA LEU A 274 14.92 2.24 -7.39
C LEU A 274 14.45 2.78 -8.76
N MET A 275 15.29 2.62 -9.78
CA MET A 275 14.92 2.79 -11.18
C MET A 275 14.15 1.57 -11.70
N PRO A 276 13.04 1.78 -12.44
CA PRO A 276 12.53 0.76 -13.33
C PRO A 276 13.67 0.31 -14.22
N LEU A 277 13.97 -0.99 -14.19
CA LEU A 277 15.03 -1.57 -14.97
C LEU A 277 14.74 -1.34 -16.46
N PRO A 278 15.65 -0.76 -17.27
CA PRO A 278 15.53 -0.82 -18.72
C PRO A 278 15.70 -2.28 -19.11
N GLY A 279 14.57 -2.98 -19.28
CA GLY A 279 14.54 -4.37 -19.69
C GLY A 279 14.88 -5.42 -18.63
N ALA A 280 14.65 -5.19 -17.32
CA ALA A 280 14.51 -6.36 -16.44
C ALA A 280 13.10 -6.88 -16.47
N GLN A 281 13.07 -8.12 -16.89
CA GLN A 281 12.02 -9.05 -16.61
C GLN A 281 12.13 -9.40 -15.13
N ALA A 282 10.99 -9.37 -14.43
CA ALA A 282 10.74 -10.20 -13.25
C ALA A 282 11.23 -11.64 -13.54
N PRO A 283 11.58 -12.47 -12.53
CA PRO A 283 11.94 -13.87 -12.77
C PRO A 283 10.92 -14.47 -13.71
N ALA A 284 11.41 -15.00 -14.84
CA ALA A 284 10.61 -15.43 -15.97
C ALA A 284 9.44 -16.29 -15.51
N LEU A 285 8.28 -15.64 -15.38
CA LEU A 285 7.00 -16.27 -15.26
C LEU A 285 6.20 -15.71 -16.43
N LEU A 286 6.38 -16.45 -17.54
CA LEU A 286 5.60 -16.51 -18.78
C LEU A 286 6.06 -15.56 -19.88
N ASP A 287 6.71 -16.17 -20.88
CA ASP A 287 7.28 -15.56 -22.10
C ASP A 287 6.19 -15.10 -23.07
N GLY A 288 5.69 -13.88 -22.88
CA GLY A 288 4.92 -13.14 -23.89
C GLY A 288 4.99 -11.62 -23.67
N PRO A 289 4.99 -10.79 -24.74
CA PRO A 289 4.94 -9.35 -24.57
C PRO A 289 3.58 -8.95 -23.99
N CYS A 290 3.59 -8.39 -22.78
CA CYS A 290 2.41 -7.78 -22.19
C CYS A 290 1.83 -6.73 -23.15
N ARG A 291 0.50 -6.69 -23.25
CA ARG A 291 -0.22 -5.76 -24.13
C ARG A 291 -0.25 -4.35 -23.54
N SER A 292 -0.51 -3.36 -24.38
CA SER A 292 -0.78 -2.00 -23.92
C SER A 292 -2.24 -1.85 -23.55
N TRP A 293 -2.57 -0.94 -22.63
CA TRP A 293 -3.94 -0.48 -22.48
C TRP A 293 -4.43 0.17 -23.78
N GLY A 294 -5.75 0.13 -24.02
CA GLY A 294 -6.36 0.64 -25.25
C GLY A 294 -6.14 -0.22 -26.50
N GLU A 295 -5.46 -1.36 -26.40
CA GLU A 295 -5.38 -2.36 -27.46
C GLU A 295 -6.50 -3.40 -27.31
N GLU A 296 -7.18 -3.72 -28.42
CA GLU A 296 -8.15 -4.82 -28.42
C GLU A 296 -7.39 -6.14 -28.35
N VAL A 297 -7.87 -7.04 -27.50
CA VAL A 297 -7.21 -8.33 -27.25
C VAL A 297 -8.15 -9.49 -27.51
N THR A 298 -7.58 -10.56 -28.04
CA THR A 298 -8.26 -11.84 -28.21
C THR A 298 -7.66 -12.83 -27.23
N VAL A 299 -8.51 -13.35 -26.35
CA VAL A 299 -8.16 -14.33 -25.32
C VAL A 299 -9.08 -15.54 -25.43
N SER A 300 -8.62 -16.71 -24.98
CA SER A 300 -9.44 -17.92 -24.98
C SER A 300 -9.45 -18.58 -23.61
N GLY A 301 -10.54 -19.31 -23.35
CA GLY A 301 -10.62 -20.28 -22.26
C GLY A 301 -12.05 -20.54 -21.81
N PRO A 302 -12.26 -21.38 -20.79
CA PRO A 302 -13.59 -21.75 -20.35
C PRO A 302 -14.29 -20.58 -19.65
N VAL A 303 -15.62 -20.54 -19.76
CA VAL A 303 -16.46 -19.50 -19.16
C VAL A 303 -17.39 -20.09 -18.12
N ARG A 304 -17.42 -19.47 -16.94
CA ARG A 304 -18.36 -19.82 -15.88
C ARG A 304 -19.23 -18.63 -15.49
N LYS A 305 -20.43 -18.93 -14.99
CA LYS A 305 -21.19 -17.99 -14.17
C LYS A 305 -20.73 -18.17 -12.74
N GLN A 306 -20.36 -17.07 -12.09
CA GLN A 306 -19.99 -17.09 -10.69
C GLN A 306 -20.85 -16.07 -9.94
N ILE A 307 -21.37 -16.50 -8.79
CA ILE A 307 -22.17 -15.65 -7.92
C ILE A 307 -21.21 -14.94 -6.97
N PHE A 308 -21.33 -13.63 -6.91
CA PHE A 308 -20.63 -12.75 -5.98
C PHE A 308 -21.66 -12.01 -5.11
N PRO A 309 -21.25 -11.58 -3.90
CA PRO A 309 -22.03 -10.61 -3.14
C PRO A 309 -22.09 -9.29 -3.92
N GLY A 310 -23.31 -8.82 -4.16
CA GLY A 310 -23.64 -7.57 -4.80
C GLY A 310 -24.07 -6.49 -3.79
N PRO A 311 -24.86 -5.50 -4.20
CA PRO A 311 -25.34 -4.44 -3.32
C PRO A 311 -26.09 -4.96 -2.08
N PRO A 312 -26.07 -4.23 -0.95
CA PRO A 312 -25.46 -2.91 -0.80
C PRO A 312 -23.98 -2.93 -0.42
N ASN A 313 -23.44 -4.00 0.18
CA ASN A 313 -22.09 -4.00 0.74
C ASN A 313 -21.06 -4.78 -0.07
N TYR A 314 -21.47 -5.68 -0.97
CA TYR A 314 -20.59 -6.52 -1.78
C TYR A 314 -19.64 -7.42 -0.96
N GLU A 315 -20.07 -7.85 0.24
CA GLU A 315 -19.26 -8.63 1.16
C GLU A 315 -19.80 -10.06 1.38
N ASN A 316 -21.11 -10.22 1.59
CA ASN A 316 -21.68 -11.52 1.93
C ASN A 316 -23.20 -11.64 1.68
N ILE A 317 -23.58 -12.54 0.77
CA ILE A 317 -24.98 -12.86 0.43
C ILE A 317 -25.76 -13.35 1.64
N ALA A 318 -25.14 -14.17 2.51
CA ALA A 318 -25.79 -14.70 3.70
C ALA A 318 -26.09 -13.62 4.76
N LEU A 319 -25.44 -12.45 4.67
CA LEU A 319 -25.68 -11.30 5.55
C LEU A 319 -26.60 -10.25 4.92
N GLY A 320 -27.22 -10.56 3.77
CA GLY A 320 -28.26 -9.73 3.16
C GLY A 320 -27.84 -8.97 1.91
N ASP A 321 -26.62 -9.17 1.40
CA ASP A 321 -26.23 -8.65 0.08
C ASP A 321 -26.95 -9.40 -1.04
N ALA A 322 -27.33 -8.68 -2.10
CA ALA A 322 -27.94 -9.26 -3.29
C ALA A 322 -26.97 -10.20 -4.00
N GLU A 323 -27.47 -11.22 -4.66
CA GLU A 323 -26.63 -12.06 -5.53
C GLU A 323 -26.33 -11.31 -6.83
N GLU A 324 -25.06 -11.19 -7.17
CA GLU A 324 -24.61 -10.67 -8.45
C GLU A 324 -23.95 -11.79 -9.26
N VAL A 325 -24.43 -12.02 -10.47
CA VAL A 325 -23.93 -13.10 -11.32
C VAL A 325 -22.97 -12.52 -12.35
N ALA A 326 -21.68 -12.72 -12.13
CA ALA A 326 -20.63 -12.33 -13.07
C ALA A 326 -20.34 -13.47 -14.06
N THR A 327 -19.93 -13.09 -15.27
CA THR A 327 -19.44 -14.04 -16.27
C THR A 327 -17.93 -14.00 -16.28
N ILE A 328 -17.29 -15.05 -15.80
CA ILE A 328 -15.83 -15.11 -15.67
C ILE A 328 -15.28 -16.01 -16.77
N LEU A 329 -14.39 -15.45 -17.59
CA LEU A 329 -13.52 -16.16 -18.50
C LEU A 329 -12.24 -16.53 -17.74
N THR A 330 -11.94 -17.83 -17.62
CA THR A 330 -10.63 -18.29 -17.18
C THR A 330 -9.73 -18.36 -18.41
N LEU A 331 -8.55 -17.77 -18.37
CA LEU A 331 -7.68 -17.70 -19.53
C LEU A 331 -6.85 -18.99 -19.66
N ASP A 332 -6.80 -19.56 -20.88
CA ASP A 332 -5.95 -20.71 -21.20
C ASP A 332 -4.46 -20.38 -21.00
N GLU A 333 -4.10 -19.12 -21.28
CA GLU A 333 -2.77 -18.56 -21.08
C GLU A 333 -2.84 -17.30 -20.21
N PRO A 334 -1.95 -17.14 -19.21
CA PRO A 334 -1.94 -15.94 -18.39
C PRO A 334 -1.63 -14.69 -19.22
N PHE A 335 -2.39 -13.64 -18.96
CA PHE A 335 -2.37 -12.39 -19.70
C PHE A 335 -1.72 -11.27 -18.87
N CYS A 336 -1.25 -10.19 -19.51
CA CYS A 336 -0.69 -9.05 -18.80
C CYS A 336 -0.79 -7.73 -19.60
N LEU A 337 -0.84 -6.61 -18.86
CA LEU A 337 -1.00 -5.24 -19.38
C LEU A 337 0.08 -4.31 -18.83
N ASN A 338 0.75 -3.55 -19.70
CA ASN A 338 1.76 -2.58 -19.30
C ASN A 338 1.13 -1.29 -18.77
N ALA A 339 1.79 -0.63 -17.80
CA ALA A 339 1.34 0.69 -17.37
C ALA A 339 1.49 1.73 -18.49
N THR A 340 0.58 2.70 -18.53
CA THR A 340 0.71 3.88 -19.39
C THR A 340 1.40 5.01 -18.64
N PRO A 341 2.55 5.53 -19.12
CA PRO A 341 3.27 6.59 -18.42
C PRO A 341 2.42 7.85 -18.23
N GLY A 342 2.24 8.27 -16.98
CA GLY A 342 1.50 9.49 -16.62
C GLY A 342 -0.01 9.29 -16.47
N ASP A 343 -0.51 8.07 -16.62
CA ASP A 343 -1.90 7.71 -16.37
C ASP A 343 -2.01 6.86 -15.09
N PRO A 344 -2.62 7.37 -14.01
CA PRO A 344 -2.75 6.66 -12.74
C PRO A 344 -3.80 5.54 -12.76
N GLU A 345 -4.69 5.50 -13.77
CA GLU A 345 -5.74 4.48 -13.90
C GLU A 345 -5.25 3.27 -14.73
N GLU A 346 -4.25 3.48 -15.57
CA GLU A 346 -3.64 2.47 -16.43
C GLU A 346 -2.34 1.92 -15.82
N ILE A 347 -2.48 1.17 -14.72
CA ILE A 347 -1.36 0.54 -13.99
C ILE A 347 -0.86 -0.74 -14.68
N ALA A 348 0.33 -1.21 -14.31
CA ALA A 348 0.84 -2.48 -14.81
C ALA A 348 0.16 -3.64 -14.07
N VAL A 349 -0.48 -4.54 -14.82
CA VAL A 349 -1.10 -5.76 -14.27
C VAL A 349 -0.41 -6.99 -14.87
N ARG A 350 -0.17 -8.02 -14.06
CA ARG A 350 0.64 -9.18 -14.42
C ARG A 350 -0.08 -10.47 -14.05
N LYS A 351 0.09 -11.53 -14.84
CA LYS A 351 -0.43 -12.89 -14.58
C LYS A 351 -1.95 -12.94 -14.37
N ILE A 352 -2.68 -12.19 -15.18
CA ILE A 352 -4.14 -12.23 -15.22
C ILE A 352 -4.54 -13.62 -15.69
N THR A 353 -5.23 -14.39 -14.86
CA THR A 353 -5.74 -15.73 -15.21
C THR A 353 -7.25 -15.75 -15.36
N GLU A 354 -7.93 -14.69 -14.95
CA GLU A 354 -9.38 -14.56 -15.02
C GLU A 354 -9.77 -13.14 -15.42
N MET A 355 -10.78 -13.03 -16.28
CA MET A 355 -11.38 -11.76 -16.67
C MET A 355 -12.90 -11.87 -16.58
N GLN A 356 -13.53 -10.90 -15.93
CA GLN A 356 -14.97 -10.73 -16.00
C GLN A 356 -15.34 -10.08 -17.33
N LEU A 357 -16.27 -10.71 -18.03
CA LEU A 357 -16.82 -10.23 -19.29
C LEU A 357 -17.93 -9.21 -19.01
N VAL A 358 -17.83 -8.04 -19.63
CA VAL A 358 -18.86 -6.98 -19.53
C VAL A 358 -20.15 -7.42 -20.19
N SER A 359 -20.05 -8.07 -21.36
CA SER A 359 -21.21 -8.61 -22.09
C SER A 359 -21.33 -10.11 -21.80
N PRO A 360 -22.30 -10.54 -20.98
CA PRO A 360 -22.41 -11.94 -20.54
C PRO A 360 -22.63 -12.90 -21.71
N ILE A 361 -21.84 -13.97 -21.79
CA ILE A 361 -22.03 -15.10 -22.71
C ILE A 361 -22.44 -16.37 -21.95
N PRO A 362 -22.95 -17.42 -22.62
CA PRO A 362 -23.26 -18.70 -21.97
C PRO A 362 -22.04 -19.33 -21.30
N ALA A 363 -22.25 -20.02 -20.17
CA ALA A 363 -21.19 -20.81 -19.55
C ALA A 363 -20.80 -21.97 -20.48
N SER A 364 -19.50 -22.24 -20.57
CA SER A 364 -18.93 -23.29 -21.39
C SER A 364 -17.69 -23.86 -20.71
N SER A 365 -17.64 -25.18 -20.54
CA SER A 365 -16.42 -25.88 -20.14
C SER A 365 -15.43 -26.04 -21.30
N GLU A 366 -15.91 -25.94 -22.54
CA GLU A 366 -15.04 -25.87 -23.71
C GLU A 366 -14.51 -24.43 -23.88
N PRO A 367 -13.23 -24.25 -24.23
CA PRO A 367 -12.66 -22.93 -24.46
C PRO A 367 -13.45 -22.13 -25.51
N VAL A 368 -13.79 -20.89 -25.17
CA VAL A 368 -14.36 -19.92 -26.11
C VAL A 368 -13.35 -18.81 -26.35
N THR A 369 -13.28 -18.35 -27.59
CA THR A 369 -12.45 -17.20 -27.96
C THR A 369 -13.26 -15.92 -27.82
N VAL A 370 -12.75 -14.96 -27.06
CA VAL A 370 -13.40 -13.68 -26.80
C VAL A 370 -12.46 -12.55 -27.19
N THR A 371 -12.97 -11.60 -27.97
CA THR A 371 -12.25 -10.39 -28.35
C THR A 371 -12.89 -9.18 -27.66
N GLY A 372 -12.07 -8.28 -27.10
CA GLY A 372 -12.57 -7.06 -26.47
C GLY A 372 -11.48 -6.14 -25.96
N MET A 373 -11.90 -5.01 -25.39
CA MET A 373 -10.99 -4.04 -24.79
C MET A 373 -10.81 -4.33 -23.30
N PRO A 374 -9.57 -4.56 -22.82
CA PRO A 374 -9.32 -4.73 -21.39
C PRO A 374 -9.37 -3.38 -20.68
N PHE A 375 -9.92 -3.35 -19.46
CA PHE A 375 -9.89 -2.18 -18.58
C PHE A 375 -9.85 -2.62 -17.11
N LEU A 376 -9.35 -1.75 -16.24
CA LEU A 376 -9.19 -2.06 -14.82
C LEU A 376 -10.53 -2.19 -14.10
N GLY A 377 -10.65 -3.16 -13.20
CA GLY A 377 -11.78 -3.27 -12.29
C GLY A 377 -11.77 -2.15 -11.25
N HIS A 378 -12.61 -1.13 -11.43
CA HIS A 378 -12.69 0.05 -10.55
C HIS A 378 -14.03 0.25 -9.80
N THR A 379 -14.95 -0.73 -9.80
CA THR A 379 -16.25 -0.61 -9.08
C THR A 379 -16.55 -1.87 -8.27
N GLY A 380 -17.52 -1.81 -7.35
CA GLY A 380 -18.01 -2.98 -6.61
C GLY A 380 -18.63 -4.09 -7.48
N HIS A 381 -18.98 -3.78 -8.73
CA HIS A 381 -19.50 -4.73 -9.72
C HIS A 381 -18.40 -5.44 -10.54
N HIS A 382 -17.13 -5.04 -10.33
CA HIS A 382 -15.98 -5.62 -10.99
C HIS A 382 -15.32 -6.62 -10.04
N HIS A 383 -15.50 -7.91 -10.32
CA HIS A 383 -15.07 -9.01 -9.45
C HIS A 383 -13.75 -9.66 -9.89
N THR A 384 -13.10 -9.10 -10.91
CA THR A 384 -11.74 -9.44 -11.35
C THR A 384 -10.91 -8.18 -11.50
N GLU A 385 -9.59 -8.31 -11.35
CA GLU A 385 -8.64 -7.19 -11.45
C GLU A 385 -8.70 -6.50 -12.82
N VAL A 386 -8.89 -7.28 -13.89
CA VAL A 386 -9.10 -6.79 -15.26
C VAL A 386 -10.43 -7.31 -15.79
N MET A 387 -11.17 -6.39 -16.40
CA MET A 387 -12.44 -6.63 -17.08
C MET A 387 -12.20 -6.68 -18.59
N LEU A 388 -13.03 -7.42 -19.33
CA LEU A 388 -13.01 -7.40 -20.79
C LEU A 388 -14.31 -6.83 -21.34
N GLY A 389 -14.21 -5.65 -21.95
CA GLY A 389 -15.28 -5.00 -22.72
C GLY A 389 -15.49 -5.72 -24.04
N ASN A 390 -16.06 -6.93 -24.00
CA ASN A 390 -16.27 -7.77 -25.17
C ASN A 390 -17.53 -7.37 -25.94
N ARG A 391 -17.46 -7.51 -27.26
CA ARG A 391 -18.63 -7.45 -28.15
C ARG A 391 -19.24 -8.84 -28.29
N ILE A 392 -20.55 -8.87 -28.48
CA ILE A 392 -21.26 -10.07 -28.92
C ILE A 392 -21.47 -9.88 -30.42
N ASP A 393 -20.83 -10.72 -31.22
CA ASP A 393 -21.07 -10.78 -32.66
C ASP A 393 -22.40 -11.48 -32.97
#